data_AF-C7MCL1-F1
#
_entry.id   AF-C7MCL1-F1
#
_cell.length_a   1.000
_cell.length_b   1.000
_cell.length_c   1.000
_cell.angle_alpha   90.00
_cell.angle_beta   90.00
_cell.angle_gamma   90.00
#
_symmetry.space_group_name_H-M   'P 1'
#
loop_
_entity.id
_entity.type
_entity.pdbx_description
1 polymer ?
#
loop_
_entity_poly.entity_id
_entity_poly.type
_entity_poly.pdbx_seq_one_letter_code
_entity_poly.pdbx_strand_id
1 'polypeptide(L)'
;MPKTYAVPPPPHHNEGKTVAGWTMNLGIVLGALCIGIGMVISPLAVLIWVGAAIIALAIIIGAGLSLAGLGQPRGYDVASAAATAEGSSDANARSDRPAEADAR
;
A
#
# COMPACT_ATOMS: atom_id res chain seq x y z
N MET A 1 25.04 23.51 18.92
CA MET A 1 24.50 22.17 19.22
C MET A 1 23.55 21.80 18.10
N PRO A 2 23.81 20.73 17.33
CA PRO A 2 22.85 20.25 16.33
C PRO A 2 21.55 19.86 17.04
N LYS A 3 20.41 20.26 16.48
CA LYS A 3 19.09 19.93 17.03
C LYS A 3 18.63 18.61 16.43
N THR A 4 18.59 17.57 17.24
CA THR A 4 18.03 16.27 16.85
C THR A 4 16.52 16.34 16.96
N TYR A 5 15.83 16.34 15.82
CA TYR A 5 14.37 16.17 15.79
C TYR A 5 14.08 14.68 15.61
N ALA A 6 13.16 14.13 16.40
CA ALA A 6 12.68 12.77 16.21
C ALA A 6 11.83 12.74 14.94
N VAL A 7 12.40 12.23 13.85
CA VAL A 7 11.66 12.01 12.60
C VAL A 7 10.94 10.67 12.72
N PRO A 8 9.63 10.62 12.43
CA PRO A 8 8.90 9.37 12.43
C PRO A 8 9.51 8.38 11.40
N PRO A 9 9.53 7.05 11.66
CA PRO A 9 10.03 6.05 10.73
C PRO A 9 9.64 6.29 9.27
N PRO A 10 10.56 6.01 8.33
CA PRO A 10 10.25 6.09 6.92
C PRO A 10 9.02 5.22 6.60
N PRO A 11 8.06 5.74 5.81
CA PRO A 11 6.92 4.95 5.33
C PRO A 11 7.36 3.67 4.62
N HIS A 12 6.46 2.69 4.54
CA HIS A 12 6.73 1.48 3.79
C HIS A 12 7.07 1.79 2.32
N HIS A 13 8.16 1.22 1.81
CA HIS A 13 8.63 1.36 0.42
C HIS A 13 7.76 0.64 -0.62
N ASN A 14 6.54 0.26 -0.27
CA ASN A 14 5.62 -0.39 -1.19
C ASN A 14 4.77 0.63 -1.97
N GLU A 15 4.73 1.92 -1.60
CA GLU A 15 3.92 2.96 -2.28
C GLU A 15 2.44 2.52 -2.49
N GLY A 16 1.91 1.69 -1.59
CA GLY A 16 0.56 1.11 -1.73
C GLY A 16 0.45 -0.07 -2.71
N LYS A 17 1.55 -0.48 -3.36
CA LYS A 17 1.64 -1.62 -4.28
C LYS A 17 1.71 -2.95 -3.52
N THR A 18 0.60 -3.32 -2.89
CA THR A 18 0.47 -4.62 -2.20
C THR A 18 -0.29 -5.62 -3.07
N VAL A 19 0.03 -6.91 -2.95
CA VAL A 19 -0.68 -7.96 -3.69
C VAL A 19 -2.16 -7.94 -3.31
N ALA A 20 -2.46 -7.89 -2.00
CA ALA A 20 -3.84 -7.80 -1.52
C ALA A 20 -4.60 -6.59 -2.10
N GLY A 21 -3.96 -5.41 -2.12
CA GLY A 21 -4.56 -4.18 -2.64
C GLY A 21 -4.81 -4.24 -4.14
N TRP A 22 -3.82 -4.69 -4.94
CA TRP A 22 -3.97 -4.80 -6.39
C TRP A 22 -4.98 -5.87 -6.81
N THR A 23 -5.02 -7.01 -6.13
CA THR A 23 -6.03 -8.05 -6.38
C THR A 23 -7.44 -7.53 -6.14
N MET A 24 -7.66 -6.85 -5.00
CA MET A 24 -8.96 -6.26 -4.67
C MET A 24 -9.36 -5.18 -5.68
N ASN A 25 -8.44 -4.28 -6.02
CA ASN A 25 -8.67 -3.20 -6.97
C ASN A 25 -9.06 -3.72 -8.35
N LEU A 26 -8.28 -4.66 -8.90
CA LEU A 26 -8.55 -5.22 -10.22
C LEU A 26 -9.91 -5.92 -10.27
N GLY A 27 -10.26 -6.67 -9.22
CA GLY A 27 -11.57 -7.32 -9.13
C GLY A 27 -12.72 -6.33 -9.04
N ILE A 28 -12.58 -5.25 -8.26
CA ILE A 28 -13.61 -4.19 -8.16
C ILE A 28 -13.79 -3.48 -9.50
N VAL A 29 -12.70 -3.11 -10.18
CA VAL A 29 -12.75 -2.46 -11.49
C VAL A 29 -13.43 -3.37 -12.52
N LEU A 30 -13.10 -4.66 -12.53
CA LEU A 30 -13.73 -5.63 -13.43
C LEU A 30 -15.23 -5.78 -13.17
N GLY A 31 -15.65 -5.89 -11.91
CA GLY A 31 -17.06 -5.99 -11.57
C GLY A 31 -17.84 -4.70 -11.85
N ALA A 32 -17.23 -3.53 -11.61
CA ALA A 32 -17.80 -2.23 -11.95
C ALA A 32 -18.01 -2.09 -13.47
N LEU A 33 -17.05 -2.58 -14.28
CA LEU A 33 -17.19 -2.61 -15.73
C LEU A 33 -18.38 -3.49 -16.17
N CYS A 34 -18.53 -4.69 -15.58
CA CYS A 34 -19.70 -5.53 -15.84
C CYS A 34 -21.02 -4.82 -15.52
N ILE A 35 -21.11 -4.17 -14.35
CA ILE A 35 -22.30 -3.40 -13.95
C ILE A 35 -22.60 -2.29 -14.96
N GLY A 36 -21.59 -1.49 -15.31
CA GLY A 36 -21.75 -0.39 -16.28
C GLY A 36 -22.28 -0.89 -17.63
N ILE A 37 -21.73 -1.99 -18.15
CA ILE A 37 -22.21 -2.61 -19.41
C ILE A 37 -23.66 -3.09 -19.25
N GLY A 38 -24.00 -3.77 -18.16
CA GLY A 38 -25.36 -4.25 -17.90
C GLY A 38 -26.39 -3.14 -17.73
N MET A 39 -25.97 -1.95 -17.30
CA MET A 39 -26.84 -0.77 -17.21
C MET A 39 -27.11 -0.13 -18.57
N VAL A 40 -26.14 -0.16 -19.49
CA VAL A 40 -26.28 0.48 -20.81
C VAL A 40 -26.96 -0.44 -21.82
N ILE A 41 -26.69 -1.74 -21.76
CA ILE A 41 -27.16 -2.72 -22.74
C ILE A 41 -28.27 -3.55 -22.10
N SER A 42 -29.54 -3.18 -22.35
CA SER A 42 -30.72 -3.78 -21.71
C SER A 42 -30.78 -5.32 -21.72
N PRO A 43 -30.48 -6.02 -22.83
CA PRO A 43 -30.41 -7.50 -22.83
C PRO A 43 -29.36 -8.10 -21.90
N LEU A 44 -28.37 -7.31 -21.48
CA LEU A 44 -27.25 -7.70 -20.62
C LEU A 44 -27.45 -7.27 -19.15
N ALA A 45 -28.67 -6.96 -18.72
CA ALA A 45 -28.96 -6.59 -17.32
C ALA A 45 -28.46 -7.63 -16.29
N VAL A 46 -28.31 -8.91 -16.69
CA VAL A 46 -27.71 -9.96 -15.86
C VAL A 46 -26.27 -9.63 -15.42
N LEU A 47 -25.51 -8.85 -16.21
CA LEU A 47 -24.15 -8.44 -15.87
C LEU A 47 -24.09 -7.56 -14.61
N ILE A 48 -25.19 -6.92 -14.21
CA ILE A 48 -25.26 -6.17 -12.95
C ILE A 48 -25.03 -7.11 -11.76
N TRP A 49 -25.70 -8.26 -11.75
CA TRP A 49 -25.56 -9.27 -10.70
C TRP A 49 -24.22 -10.00 -10.77
N VAL A 50 -23.74 -10.28 -11.99
CA VAL A 50 -22.41 -10.86 -12.20
C VAL A 50 -21.32 -9.92 -11.66
N GLY A 51 -21.41 -8.64 -11.99
CA GLY A 51 -20.45 -7.64 -11.51
C GLY A 51 -20.50 -7.46 -9.99
N ALA A 52 -21.70 -7.47 -9.38
CA ALA A 52 -21.86 -7.46 -7.93
C ALA A 52 -21.20 -8.68 -7.26
N ALA A 53 -21.37 -9.88 -7.84
CA ALA A 53 -20.73 -11.10 -7.35
C ALA A 53 -19.19 -11.03 -7.46
N ILE A 54 -18.67 -10.49 -8.58
CA ILE A 54 -17.23 -10.29 -8.77
C ILE A 54 -16.67 -9.33 -7.71
N ILE A 55 -17.35 -8.20 -7.44
CA ILE A 55 -16.94 -7.25 -6.40
C ILE A 55 -16.91 -7.91 -5.03
N ALA A 56 -17.97 -8.64 -4.66
CA ALA A 56 -18.05 -9.34 -3.38
C ALA A 56 -16.89 -10.34 -3.23
N LEU A 57 -16.60 -11.12 -4.28
CA LEU A 57 -15.49 -12.06 -4.28
C LEU A 57 -14.13 -11.36 -4.19
N ALA A 58 -13.93 -10.25 -4.90
CA ALA A 58 -12.70 -9.46 -4.85
C ALA A 58 -12.44 -8.90 -3.44
N ILE A 59 -13.49 -8.48 -2.73
CA ILE A 59 -13.39 -8.02 -1.35
C ILE A 59 -12.95 -9.16 -0.43
N ILE A 60 -13.58 -10.34 -0.55
CA ILE A 60 -13.26 -11.51 0.27
C ILE A 60 -11.81 -11.94 0.04
N ILE A 61 -11.38 -12.05 -1.21
CA ILE A 61 -10.02 -12.44 -1.57
C ILE A 61 -9.02 -11.38 -1.10
N GLY A 62 -9.27 -10.09 -1.37
CA GLY A 62 -8.40 -9.00 -0.94
C GLY A 62 -8.21 -8.94 0.58
N ALA A 63 -9.30 -9.09 1.33
CA ALA A 63 -9.24 -9.17 2.79
C ALA A 63 -8.47 -10.41 3.26
N GLY A 64 -8.73 -11.58 2.66
CA GLY A 64 -8.00 -12.82 2.96
C GLY A 64 -6.50 -12.70 2.71
N LEU A 65 -6.10 -12.13 1.58
CA LEU A 65 -4.69 -11.87 1.26
C LEU A 65 -4.07 -10.88 2.25
N SER A 66 -4.80 -9.85 2.66
CA SER A 66 -4.32 -8.91 3.69
C SER A 66 -4.10 -9.59 5.03
N LEU A 67 -4.99 -10.48 5.44
CA LEU A 67 -4.86 -11.28 6.67
C LEU A 67 -3.70 -12.29 6.59
N ALA A 68 -3.42 -12.80 5.40
CA ALA A 68 -2.27 -13.67 5.14
C ALA A 68 -0.92 -12.94 5.06
N GLY A 69 -0.88 -11.62 5.34
CA GLY A 69 0.35 -10.83 5.32
C GLY A 69 0.78 -10.32 3.94
N LEU A 70 -0.04 -10.52 2.90
CA LEU A 70 0.21 -10.03 1.53
C LEU A 70 -0.34 -8.60 1.31
N GLY A 71 -0.86 -7.97 2.37
CA GLY A 71 -1.27 -6.57 2.40
C GLY A 71 -0.26 -5.67 3.08
N GLN A 72 -0.63 -4.40 3.29
CA GLN A 72 0.23 -3.47 4.02
C GLN A 72 0.21 -3.79 5.52
N PRO A 73 1.37 -3.82 6.19
CA PRO A 73 1.41 -3.94 7.64
C PRO A 73 0.60 -2.82 8.30
N ARG A 74 -0.21 -3.18 9.29
CA ARG A 74 -1.09 -2.23 10.01
C ARG A 74 -0.40 -1.57 11.20
N GLY A 75 0.86 -1.92 11.47
CA GLY A 75 1.63 -1.44 12.61
C GLY A 75 2.67 -0.41 12.20
N TYR A 76 2.71 0.70 12.92
CA TYR A 76 3.84 1.62 12.94
C TYR A 76 4.90 1.03 13.86
N ASP A 77 5.78 0.20 13.33
CA ASP A 77 6.78 -0.47 14.16
C ASP A 77 7.95 0.47 14.47
N VAL A 78 7.93 1.02 15.68
CA VAL A 78 8.96 1.91 16.23
C VAL A 78 10.31 1.16 16.38
N ALA A 79 10.30 -0.18 16.47
CA ALA A 79 11.53 -0.96 16.59
C ALA A 79 12.26 -1.09 15.24
N SER A 80 11.57 -1.43 14.15
CA SER A 80 12.17 -1.40 12.80
C SER A 80 12.57 0.01 12.36
N ALA A 81 11.84 1.03 12.84
CA ALA A 81 12.23 2.43 12.69
C ALA A 81 13.57 2.76 13.35
N ALA A 82 13.73 2.34 14.61
CA ALA A 82 14.93 2.57 15.39
C ALA A 82 16.13 1.85 14.75
N ALA A 83 15.95 0.60 14.32
CA ALA A 83 17.00 -0.17 13.63
C ALA A 83 17.42 0.46 12.29
N THR A 84 16.46 1.03 11.54
CA THR A 84 16.76 1.74 10.28
C THR A 84 17.48 3.07 10.54
N ALA A 85 17.10 3.78 11.60
CA ALA A 85 17.75 5.03 12.00
C ALA A 85 19.21 4.82 12.43
N GLU A 86 19.49 3.77 13.21
CA GLU A 86 20.85 3.41 13.63
C GLU A 86 21.76 3.11 12.43
N GLY A 87 21.27 2.37 11.43
CA GLY A 87 22.03 2.10 10.22
C GLY A 87 22.31 3.35 9.37
N SER A 88 21.35 4.29 9.32
CA SER A 88 21.50 5.54 8.57
C SER A 88 22.45 6.53 9.25
N SER A 89 22.45 6.61 10.59
CA SER A 89 23.41 7.46 11.32
C SER A 89 24.84 6.98 11.13
N ASP A 90 25.04 5.67 11.14
CA ASP A 90 26.33 5.04 10.92
C ASP A 90 26.88 5.25 9.50
N ALA A 91 26.00 5.24 8.50
CA ALA A 91 26.35 5.52 7.12
C ALA A 91 26.67 7.00 6.87
N ASN A 92 25.87 7.92 7.44
CA ASN A 92 26.08 9.37 7.30
C ASN A 92 27.31 9.84 8.09
N ALA A 93 27.63 9.22 9.22
CA ALA A 93 28.86 9.50 9.97
C ALA A 93 30.14 9.05 9.25
N ARG A 94 30.04 8.12 8.29
CA ARG A 94 31.16 7.60 7.50
C ARG A 94 31.25 8.22 6.10
N SER A 95 30.37 9.13 5.71
CA SER A 95 30.40 9.73 4.37
C SER A 95 31.37 10.92 4.32
N ASP A 96 32.12 11.05 3.22
CA ASP A 96 33.06 12.17 2.99
C ASP A 96 32.36 13.53 2.83
N ARG A 97 31.03 13.52 2.68
CA ARG A 97 30.13 14.69 2.69
C ARG A 97 28.89 14.36 3.53
N PRO A 98 28.92 14.62 4.85
CA PRO A 98 27.76 14.40 5.69
C PRO A 98 26.61 15.29 5.20
N ALA A 99 25.39 14.77 5.16
CA ALA A 99 24.22 15.48 4.63
C ALA A 99 23.91 16.81 5.35
N GLU A 100 24.44 16.99 6.56
CA GLU A 100 24.34 18.24 7.32
C GLU A 100 25.27 19.35 6.80
N ALA A 101 26.27 19.04 5.97
CA ALA A 101 27.26 20.01 5.47
C ALA A 101 26.69 20.95 4.40
N ASP A 102 25.68 20.52 3.64
CA ASP A 102 25.08 21.28 2.52
C ASP A 102 23.83 22.10 2.93
N ALA A 103 23.40 22.04 4.20
CA ALA A 103 22.19 22.73 4.67
C ALA A 103 22.42 24.22 5.04
N ARG A 104 23.31 24.94 4.33
CA ARG A 104 23.60 26.37 4.55
C ARG A 104 23.14 27.25 3.41
#